data_AF-A0A7V2CVF8-F1
#
_entry.id   AF-A0A7V2CVF8-F1
#
_cell.length_a   1.000
_cell.length_b   1.000
_cell.length_c   1.000
_cell.angle_alpha   90.00
_cell.angle_beta   90.00
_cell.angle_gamma   90.00
#
_symmetry.space_group_name_H-M   'P 1'
#
loop_
_entity.id
_entity.type
_entity.pdbx_description
1 polymer ?
#
loop_
_entity_poly.entity_id
_entity_poly.type
_entity_poly.pdbx_seq_one_letter_code
_entity_poly.pdbx_strand_id
1 'polypeptide(L)'
;FGGHVNFGDARRFWDFRSLGHGDIQFEDVIVALNDIGYRGPLSVEWEDIRMDRVHGGTEAAAFVRRVDFAPSALAFDAAFEKKK
;
A
#
# COMPACT_ATOMS: atom_id res chain seq x y z
N PHE A 1 0.26 -11.82 -22.94
CA PHE A 1 0.37 -11.79 -21.47
C PHE A 1 1.11 -13.04 -21.02
N GLY A 2 2.25 -12.92 -20.35
CA GLY A 2 3.13 -14.05 -19.98
C GLY A 2 2.57 -15.01 -18.92
N GLY A 3 1.34 -15.50 -19.10
CA GLY A 3 0.60 -16.29 -18.11
C GLY A 3 0.93 -17.79 -18.06
N HIS A 4 1.69 -18.31 -19.02
CA HIS A 4 2.05 -19.74 -19.11
C HIS A 4 3.54 -20.03 -18.86
N VAL A 5 4.26 -19.11 -18.21
CA VAL A 5 5.63 -19.31 -17.76
C VAL A 5 5.68 -19.17 -16.23
N ASN A 6 6.67 -19.79 -15.59
CA ASN A 6 6.83 -19.76 -14.14
C ASN A 6 6.93 -18.32 -13.62
N PHE A 7 6.45 -18.07 -12.40
CA PHE A 7 6.80 -16.84 -11.66
C PHE A 7 8.33 -16.70 -11.60
N GLY A 8 8.82 -15.47 -11.63
CA GLY A 8 10.26 -15.19 -11.71
C GLY A 8 10.82 -15.11 -13.13
N ASP A 9 10.12 -15.65 -14.13
CA ASP A 9 10.57 -15.57 -15.52
C ASP A 9 10.52 -14.12 -16.01
N ALA A 10 11.66 -13.61 -16.51
CA ALA A 10 11.82 -12.22 -16.94
C ALA A 10 10.94 -11.84 -18.15
N ARG A 11 10.38 -12.83 -18.86
CA ARG A 11 9.45 -12.61 -19.98
C ARG A 11 8.03 -12.34 -19.52
N ARG A 12 7.74 -12.52 -18.22
CA ARG A 12 6.44 -12.15 -17.66
C ARG A 12 6.27 -10.64 -17.73
N PHE A 13 5.08 -10.23 -18.14
CA PHE A 13 4.73 -8.82 -18.16
C PHE A 13 4.47 -8.28 -16.74
N TRP A 14 4.12 -9.17 -15.81
CA TRP A 14 3.89 -8.85 -14.41
C TRP A 14 4.26 -10.04 -13.52
N ASP A 15 4.58 -9.73 -12.27
CA ASP A 15 4.89 -10.71 -11.23
C ASP A 15 4.46 -10.16 -9.88
N PHE A 16 4.39 -11.02 -8.85
CA PHE A 16 4.21 -10.54 -7.48
C PHE A 16 5.49 -9.84 -7.01
N ARG A 17 5.34 -8.70 -6.35
CA ARG A 17 6.43 -7.84 -5.86
C ARG A 17 6.16 -7.51 -4.39
N SER A 18 7.24 -7.37 -3.61
CA SER A 18 7.16 -6.88 -2.24
C SER A 18 6.48 -5.50 -2.22
N LEU A 19 5.77 -5.18 -1.13
CA LEU A 19 5.03 -3.93 -1.01
C LEU A 19 5.96 -2.73 -1.18
N GLY A 20 5.56 -1.78 -2.03
CA GLY A 20 6.37 -0.61 -2.41
C GLY A 20 7.31 -0.81 -3.61
N HIS A 21 7.41 -2.02 -4.17
CA HIS A 21 8.27 -2.35 -5.33
C HIS A 21 7.50 -2.68 -6.61
N GLY A 22 6.20 -2.42 -6.63
CA GLY A 22 5.31 -2.64 -7.77
C GLY A 22 4.56 -1.37 -8.16
N ASP A 23 3.50 -1.55 -8.94
CA ASP A 23 2.78 -0.43 -9.57
C ASP A 23 1.60 0.11 -8.74
N ILE A 24 1.38 -0.43 -7.53
CA ILE A 24 0.25 -0.06 -6.67
C ILE A 24 0.53 1.26 -5.94
N GLN A 25 -0.38 2.23 -6.06
CA GLN A 25 -0.37 3.48 -5.31
C GLN A 25 -1.01 3.28 -3.93
N PHE A 26 -0.23 2.83 -2.96
CA PHE A 26 -0.74 2.50 -1.63
C PHE A 26 -1.31 3.70 -0.85
N GLU A 27 -0.79 4.91 -1.06
CA GLU A 27 -1.33 6.12 -0.41
C GLU A 27 -2.78 6.38 -0.83
N ASP A 28 -3.10 6.23 -2.12
CA ASP A 28 -4.48 6.37 -2.63
C ASP A 28 -5.42 5.33 -2.01
N VAL A 29 -4.92 4.10 -1.78
CA VAL A 29 -5.68 3.05 -1.09
C VAL A 29 -5.95 3.44 0.36
N ILE A 30 -4.95 3.96 1.09
CA ILE A 30 -5.12 4.41 2.48
C ILE A 30 -6.12 5.58 2.55
N VAL A 31 -6.04 6.54 1.62
CA VAL A 31 -7.02 7.64 1.52
C VAL A 31 -8.42 7.07 1.31
N ALA A 32 -8.61 6.15 0.36
CA ALA A 32 -9.91 5.56 0.10
C ALA A 32 -10.48 4.78 1.31
N LEU A 33 -9.62 4.05 2.05
CA LEU A 33 -10.01 3.37 3.29
C LEU A 33 -10.42 4.37 4.39
N ASN A 34 -9.69 5.48 4.49
CA ASN A 34 -10.00 6.56 5.41
C ASN A 34 -11.34 7.23 5.08
N ASP A 35 -11.62 7.49 3.81
CA ASP A 35 -12.84 8.12 3.31
C ASP A 35 -14.10 7.31 3.65
N ILE A 36 -14.03 5.98 3.56
CA ILE A 36 -15.15 5.11 3.93
C ILE A 36 -15.21 4.79 5.43
N GLY A 37 -14.27 5.31 6.22
CA GLY A 37 -14.23 5.08 7.66
C GLY A 37 -13.84 3.65 8.04
N TYR A 38 -13.05 2.95 7.24
CA TYR A 38 -12.56 1.61 7.60
C TYR A 38 -11.67 1.69 8.85
N ARG A 39 -11.90 0.78 9.81
CA ARG A 39 -11.17 0.70 11.10
C ARG A 39 -10.66 -0.70 11.42
N GLY A 40 -10.76 -1.62 10.46
CA GLY A 40 -10.22 -2.97 10.62
C GLY A 40 -8.69 -3.00 10.47
N PRO A 41 -8.07 -4.15 10.75
CA PRO A 41 -6.63 -4.32 10.59
C PRO A 41 -6.22 -4.36 9.11
N LEU A 42 -5.07 -3.77 8.79
CA LEU A 42 -4.40 -3.96 7.50
C LEU A 42 -3.52 -5.22 7.56
N SER A 43 -3.88 -6.24 6.79
CA SER A 43 -3.08 -7.46 6.66
C SER A 43 -2.04 -7.30 5.56
N VAL A 44 -0.88 -7.94 5.74
CA VAL A 44 0.19 -8.01 4.74
C VAL A 44 0.32 -9.46 4.26
N GLU A 45 -0.14 -9.71 3.04
CA GLU A 45 0.21 -10.91 2.30
C GLU A 45 1.49 -10.61 1.51
N TRP A 46 2.55 -11.39 1.77
CA TRP A 46 3.86 -11.14 1.19
C TRP A 46 4.22 -12.21 0.15
N GLU A 47 4.51 -11.77 -1.08
CA GLU A 47 5.00 -12.62 -2.16
C GLU A 47 5.96 -11.84 -3.08
N ASP A 48 7.21 -12.28 -3.15
CA ASP A 48 8.17 -11.84 -4.16
C ASP A 48 9.24 -12.93 -4.34
N ILE A 49 9.21 -13.62 -5.48
CA ILE A 49 10.15 -14.73 -5.77
C ILE A 49 11.61 -14.27 -5.90
N ARG A 50 11.86 -12.96 -6.03
CA ARG A 50 13.20 -12.38 -6.21
C ARG A 50 13.76 -11.82 -4.91
N MET A 51 13.09 -11.99 -3.78
CA MET A 51 13.48 -11.41 -2.50
C MET A 51 13.45 -12.48 -1.39
N ASP A 52 14.32 -12.36 -0.38
CA ASP A 52 14.25 -13.20 0.81
C ASP A 52 12.96 -12.91 1.59
N ARG A 53 12.29 -13.95 2.07
CA ARG A 53 10.97 -13.84 2.73
C ARG A 53 11.01 -13.09 4.06
N VAL A 54 12.09 -13.21 4.83
CA VAL A 54 12.17 -12.57 6.16
C VAL A 54 12.50 -11.10 5.97
N HIS A 55 13.45 -10.80 5.09
CA HIS A 55 13.78 -9.43 4.71
C HIS A 55 12.55 -8.72 4.13
N GLY A 56 11.94 -9.30 3.10
CA GLY A 56 10.79 -8.70 2.42
C GLY A 56 9.57 -8.57 3.33
N GLY A 57 9.25 -9.58 4.14
CA GLY A 57 8.14 -9.49 5.09
C GLY A 57 8.35 -8.40 6.14
N THR A 58 9.60 -8.24 6.61
CA THR A 58 9.98 -7.18 7.57
C THR A 58 9.85 -5.79 6.94
N GLU A 59 10.38 -5.62 5.73
CA GLU A 59 10.31 -4.35 5.01
C GLU A 59 8.87 -3.99 4.65
N ALA A 60 8.07 -4.95 4.16
CA ALA A 60 6.67 -4.74 3.81
C ALA A 60 5.83 -4.34 5.02
N ALA A 61 6.04 -4.98 6.19
CA ALA A 61 5.36 -4.59 7.42
C ALA A 61 5.73 -3.15 7.85
N ALA A 62 7.00 -2.75 7.69
CA ALA A 62 7.43 -1.38 7.95
C ALA A 62 6.84 -0.38 6.94
N PHE A 63 6.77 -0.75 5.66
CA PHE A 63 6.16 0.05 4.59
C PHE A 63 4.69 0.34 4.90
N VAL A 64 3.88 -0.69 5.21
CA VAL A 64 2.45 -0.52 5.50
C VAL A 64 2.22 0.40 6.69
N ARG A 65 3.00 0.24 7.77
CA ARG A 65 2.92 1.13 8.94
C ARG A 65 3.28 2.58 8.63
N ARG A 66 4.12 2.81 7.61
CA ARG A 66 4.53 4.16 7.21
C ARG A 66 3.45 4.87 6.39
N VAL A 67 2.75 4.13 5.53
CA VAL A 67 1.68 4.69 4.69
C VAL A 67 0.33 4.73 5.39
N ASP A 68 0.12 3.94 6.45
CA ASP A 68 -1.08 3.97 7.28
C ASP A 68 -1.09 5.20 8.19
N PHE A 69 -1.72 6.28 7.73
CA PHE A 69 -1.87 7.53 8.46
C PHE A 69 -3.32 7.82 8.81
N ALA A 70 -3.51 8.54 9.93
CA ALA A 70 -4.83 9.00 10.35
C ALA A 70 -5.31 10.16 9.46
N PRO A 71 -6.61 10.18 9.07
CA PRO A 71 -7.17 11.32 8.35
C PRO A 71 -7.30 12.54 9.26
N SER A 72 -7.30 13.73 8.66
CA SER A 72 -7.61 14.97 9.40
C SER A 72 -9.07 14.96 9.87
N ALA A 73 -9.30 15.31 11.14
CA ALA A 73 -10.63 15.54 11.68
C ALA A 73 -11.17 16.97 11.42
N LEU A 74 -10.35 17.83 10.83
CA LEU A 74 -10.69 19.23 10.56
C LEU A 74 -10.98 19.40 9.07
N ALA A 75 -12.13 20.00 8.76
CA ALA A 75 -12.37 20.56 7.45
C ALA A 75 -11.38 21.73 7.24
N PHE A 76 -10.55 21.63 6.21
CA PHE A 76 -9.47 22.58 5.95
C PHE A 76 -10.00 24.03 5.86
N ASP A 77 -11.12 24.24 5.16
CA ASP A 77 -11.71 25.57 4.97
C ASP A 77 -12.28 26.16 6.26
N ALA A 78 -12.77 25.31 7.18
CA ALA A 78 -13.28 25.76 8.48
C ALA A 78 -12.18 26.41 9.35
N ALA A 79 -10.91 26.10 9.11
CA ALA A 79 -9.79 26.75 9.78
C ALA A 79 -9.57 28.22 9.34
N PHE A 80 -10.13 28.62 8.20
CA PHE A 80 -9.96 29.95 7.62
C PHE A 80 -11.22 30.83 7.71
N GLU A 81 -12.35 30.29 8.18
CA GLU A 81 -13.53 31.09 8.49
C GLU A 81 -13.24 32.02 9.68
N LYS A 82 -12.86 33.27 9.40
CA LYS A 82 -12.85 34.34 10.40
C LYS A 82 -14.29 34.58 10.87
N LYS A 83 -14.52 34.48 12.18
CA LYS A 83 -15.76 34.96 12.80
C LYS A 83 -15.95 36.44 12.40
N LYS A 84 -17.04 36.72 11.68
CA LYS A 84 -17.55 38.08 11.49
C LYS A 84 -18.05 38.65 12.80
#